data_AF-A0A971IDU9-F1
#
_entry.id   AF-A0A971IDU9-F1
#
_cell.length_a   1.000
_cell.length_b   1.000
_cell.length_c   1.000
_cell.angle_alpha   90.00
_cell.angle_beta   90.00
_cell.angle_gamma   90.00
#
_symmetry.space_group_name_H-M   'P 1'
#
loop_
_entity.id
_entity.type
_entity.pdbx_description
1 polymer ?
#
loop_
_entity_poly.entity_id
_entity_poly.type
_entity_poly.pdbx_seq_one_letter_code
_entity_poly.pdbx_strand_id
1 'polypeptide(L)'
;MTLIQLIEAGITVNLMSHSLGAKVILTALNILAETHQKAIDHVFLWQPAVADNALSNKVENDTHPFGAGVFPQAHKATKQIIVLHSSKDGVLDGHDTTKNLFEDINNGNVSEAMTGLAGGAYRKKWWDITLFKAGIKVVLDPLYKNYQPLTVNRMAQDDDQSMEQLRIKREKIEVEKNWKRLEQDLKQEMQRNLSYKKHPHKIPEYQLLAPIAINRIVDKQAVDNYIQRLKAYYNGEHKASPRPALGYEGFKTVKGEDDFIRDMLVKTKNLEEVDQVKWLFDHSGMKTPSKELFEKVYVEVIWKRFLSNSGFGLYELKRNN
;
A
#
# COMPACT_ATOMS: atom_id res chain seq x y z
N MET A 1 3.95 6.07 -16.50
CA MET A 1 4.18 6.43 -17.92
C MET A 1 4.88 5.31 -18.69
N THR A 2 5.93 4.70 -18.12
CA THR A 2 6.72 3.65 -18.79
C THR A 2 5.94 2.39 -19.19
N LEU A 3 5.02 1.90 -18.35
CA LEU A 3 4.27 0.66 -18.63
C LEU A 3 3.35 0.77 -19.86
N ILE A 4 2.63 1.90 -19.99
CA ILE A 4 1.72 2.16 -21.12
C ILE A 4 2.52 2.25 -22.43
N GLN A 5 3.69 2.88 -22.41
CA GLN A 5 4.55 2.98 -23.60
C GLN A 5 4.99 1.61 -24.12
N LEU A 6 5.31 0.67 -23.22
CA LEU A 6 5.65 -0.71 -23.62
C LEU A 6 4.46 -1.43 -24.24
N ILE A 7 3.28 -1.28 -23.65
CA ILE A 7 2.03 -1.87 -24.15
C ILE A 7 1.67 -1.30 -25.53
N GLU A 8 1.73 0.01 -25.71
CA GLU A 8 1.44 0.69 -26.98
C GLU A 8 2.46 0.35 -28.07
N ALA A 9 3.70 0.00 -27.69
CA ALA A 9 4.72 -0.50 -28.61
C ALA A 9 4.52 -1.99 -29.00
N GLY A 10 3.47 -2.65 -28.50
CA GLY A 10 3.19 -4.07 -28.77
C GLY A 10 4.16 -5.03 -28.07
N ILE A 11 4.87 -4.57 -27.04
CA ILE A 11 5.81 -5.39 -26.27
C ILE A 11 5.02 -6.19 -25.24
N THR A 12 5.23 -7.51 -25.21
CA THR A 12 4.70 -8.37 -24.16
C THR A 12 5.34 -8.03 -22.82
N VAL A 13 4.51 -7.77 -21.80
CA VAL A 13 4.98 -7.40 -20.46
C VAL A 13 4.59 -8.45 -19.42
N ASN A 14 5.59 -8.86 -18.64
CA ASN A 14 5.42 -9.62 -17.40
C ASN A 14 5.92 -8.78 -16.24
N LEU A 15 5.23 -8.84 -15.10
CA LEU A 15 5.56 -8.05 -13.91
C LEU A 15 5.90 -8.98 -12.75
N MET A 16 6.92 -8.62 -11.97
CA MET A 16 7.25 -9.27 -10.71
C MET A 16 7.40 -8.22 -9.63
N SER A 17 6.79 -8.47 -8.47
CA SER A 17 6.98 -7.65 -7.26
C SER A 17 7.30 -8.52 -6.07
N HIS A 18 7.91 -7.89 -5.07
CA HIS A 18 8.21 -8.50 -3.80
C HIS A 18 7.63 -7.66 -2.66
N SER A 19 7.13 -8.31 -1.61
CA SER A 19 6.67 -7.65 -0.37
C SER A 19 5.67 -6.52 -0.67
N LEU A 20 5.95 -5.31 -0.22
CA LEU A 20 5.09 -4.14 -0.41
C LEU A 20 5.00 -3.67 -1.86
N GLY A 21 5.96 -4.04 -2.71
CA GLY A 21 5.87 -3.80 -4.15
C GLY A 21 4.60 -4.38 -4.76
N ALA A 22 4.01 -5.40 -4.12
CA ALA A 22 2.71 -5.94 -4.51
C ALA A 22 1.61 -4.88 -4.48
N LYS A 23 1.55 -4.02 -3.45
CA LYS A 23 0.57 -2.93 -3.39
C LYS A 23 0.75 -1.96 -4.56
N VAL A 24 2.00 -1.61 -4.86
CA VAL A 24 2.32 -0.68 -5.96
C VAL A 24 1.84 -1.26 -7.30
N ILE A 25 2.17 -2.53 -7.58
CA ILE A 25 1.73 -3.19 -8.82
C ILE A 25 0.22 -3.35 -8.84
N LEU A 26 -0.42 -3.74 -7.75
CA LEU A 26 -1.87 -3.91 -7.70
C LEU A 26 -2.63 -2.59 -7.90
N THR A 27 -2.16 -1.47 -7.33
CA THR A 27 -2.67 -0.13 -7.62
C THR A 27 -2.49 0.21 -9.10
N ALA A 28 -1.29 -0.02 -9.66
CA ALA A 28 -1.02 0.27 -11.06
C ALA A 28 -1.91 -0.56 -12.01
N LEU A 29 -2.13 -1.84 -11.71
CA LEU A 29 -3.04 -2.72 -12.47
C LEU A 29 -4.49 -2.28 -12.32
N ASN A 30 -4.92 -1.89 -11.12
CA ASN A 30 -6.27 -1.39 -10.86
C ASN A 30 -6.57 -0.13 -11.69
N ILE A 31 -5.60 0.77 -11.82
CA ILE A 31 -5.65 1.94 -12.70
C ILE A 31 -5.59 1.54 -14.18
N LEU A 32 -4.67 0.65 -14.55
CA LEU A 32 -4.46 0.22 -15.94
C LEU A 32 -5.72 -0.43 -16.52
N ALA A 33 -6.43 -1.21 -15.71
CA ALA A 33 -7.67 -1.88 -16.09
C ALA A 33 -8.78 -0.93 -16.58
N GLU A 34 -8.73 0.35 -16.23
CA GLU A 34 -9.68 1.36 -16.73
C GLU A 34 -9.52 1.60 -18.24
N THR A 35 -8.35 1.34 -18.81
CA THR A 35 -8.01 1.68 -20.21
C THR A 35 -7.49 0.50 -21.01
N HIS A 36 -6.83 -0.46 -20.36
CA HIS A 36 -6.16 -1.58 -21.01
C HIS A 36 -6.47 -2.87 -20.25
N GLN A 37 -7.35 -3.70 -20.80
CA GLN A 37 -7.65 -5.01 -20.26
C GLN A 37 -6.70 -6.06 -20.84
N LYS A 38 -6.26 -7.00 -20.00
CA LYS A 38 -5.37 -8.12 -20.35
C LYS A 38 -4.09 -7.70 -21.08
N ALA A 39 -3.59 -6.50 -20.78
CA ALA A 39 -2.38 -5.95 -21.38
C ALA A 39 -1.08 -6.49 -20.74
N ILE A 40 -1.18 -7.04 -19.53
CA ILE A 40 -0.08 -7.71 -18.85
C ILE A 40 -0.29 -9.22 -18.95
N ASP A 41 0.72 -9.96 -19.41
CA ASP A 41 0.60 -11.41 -19.58
C ASP A 41 0.57 -12.09 -18.21
N HIS A 42 1.65 -11.97 -17.44
CA HIS A 42 1.75 -12.57 -16.12
C HIS A 42 2.19 -11.54 -15.06
N VAL A 43 1.62 -11.67 -13.87
CA VAL A 43 2.01 -10.92 -12.67
C VAL A 43 2.43 -11.91 -11.59
N PHE A 44 3.67 -11.81 -11.13
CA PHE A 44 4.22 -12.59 -10.04
C PHE A 44 4.28 -11.74 -8.78
N LEU A 45 3.51 -12.12 -7.76
CA LEU A 45 3.49 -11.49 -6.46
C LEU A 45 4.28 -12.36 -5.49
N TRP A 46 5.51 -11.97 -5.18
CA TRP A 46 6.38 -12.73 -4.29
C TRP A 46 6.30 -12.20 -2.86
N GLN A 47 5.88 -13.08 -1.94
CA GLN A 47 5.64 -12.76 -0.54
C GLN A 47 4.88 -11.43 -0.36
N PRO A 48 3.72 -11.26 -1.04
CA PRO A 48 3.08 -9.96 -1.12
C PRO A 48 2.61 -9.47 0.25
N ALA A 49 3.10 -8.29 0.64
CA ALA A 49 2.66 -7.58 1.84
C ALA A 49 1.41 -6.77 1.50
N VAL A 50 0.30 -7.49 1.30
CA VAL A 50 -1.07 -6.99 1.22
C VAL A 50 -1.97 -7.98 1.95
N ALA A 51 -3.20 -7.60 2.27
CA ALA A 51 -4.17 -8.53 2.88
C ALA A 51 -4.45 -9.73 1.95
N ASP A 52 -4.73 -10.89 2.54
CA ASP A 52 -5.14 -12.13 1.83
C ASP A 52 -6.29 -11.92 0.84
N ASN A 53 -7.16 -10.95 1.10
CA ASN A 53 -8.30 -10.60 0.27
C ASN A 53 -8.04 -9.44 -0.72
N ALA A 54 -6.80 -8.98 -0.88
CA ALA A 54 -6.46 -7.83 -1.71
C ALA A 54 -6.91 -7.96 -3.18
N LEU A 55 -7.04 -9.18 -3.71
CA LEU A 55 -7.52 -9.45 -5.07
C LEU A 55 -9.04 -9.58 -5.18
N SER A 56 -9.79 -9.38 -4.10
CA SER A 56 -11.25 -9.37 -4.14
C SER A 56 -11.77 -8.35 -5.14
N ASN A 57 -12.79 -8.71 -5.91
CA ASN A 57 -13.52 -7.77 -6.78
C ASN A 57 -14.64 -7.01 -6.05
N LYS A 58 -14.84 -7.29 -4.75
CA LYS A 58 -15.87 -6.70 -3.90
C LYS A 58 -15.26 -5.64 -2.98
N VAL A 59 -15.69 -4.39 -3.14
CA VAL A 59 -15.18 -3.27 -2.32
C VAL A 59 -15.63 -3.38 -0.86
N GLU A 60 -16.76 -4.06 -0.62
CA GLU A 60 -17.31 -4.36 0.70
C GLU A 60 -16.45 -5.35 1.49
N ASN A 61 -15.59 -6.13 0.83
CA ASN A 61 -14.63 -7.00 1.49
C ASN A 61 -13.42 -6.22 2.03
N ASP A 62 -13.29 -4.92 1.72
CA ASP A 62 -12.16 -4.12 2.18
C ASP A 62 -12.21 -3.87 3.70
N THR A 63 -11.20 -4.39 4.39
CA THR A 63 -11.01 -4.20 5.84
C THR A 63 -10.08 -3.03 6.16
N HIS A 64 -9.52 -2.37 5.14
CA HIS A 64 -8.69 -1.19 5.31
C HIS A 64 -9.51 -0.02 5.87
N PRO A 65 -9.00 0.70 6.90
CA PRO A 65 -9.73 1.82 7.51
C PRO A 65 -10.19 2.86 6.52
N PHE A 66 -9.37 3.10 5.50
CA PHE A 66 -9.61 4.10 4.46
C PHE A 66 -10.11 3.54 3.13
N GLY A 67 -10.33 2.23 3.01
CA GLY A 67 -10.89 1.63 1.78
C GLY A 67 -9.87 1.57 0.63
N ALA A 68 -8.64 1.21 0.98
CA ALA A 68 -7.49 1.11 0.08
C ALA A 68 -6.74 -0.23 0.25
N GLY A 69 -7.46 -1.28 0.65
CA GLY A 69 -6.92 -2.62 0.92
C GLY A 69 -7.22 -3.65 -0.17
N VAL A 70 -8.23 -3.41 -1.01
CA VAL A 70 -8.59 -4.30 -2.14
C VAL A 70 -8.45 -3.59 -3.48
N PHE A 71 -8.15 -4.36 -4.53
CA PHE A 71 -7.84 -3.87 -5.87
C PHE A 71 -8.78 -4.52 -6.91
N PRO A 72 -10.06 -4.13 -6.92
CA PRO A 72 -11.12 -4.90 -7.57
C PRO A 72 -11.00 -4.99 -9.08
N GLN A 73 -10.29 -4.06 -9.72
CA GLN A 73 -10.07 -4.04 -11.16
C GLN A 73 -8.74 -4.66 -11.58
N ALA A 74 -7.80 -4.91 -10.66
CA ALA A 74 -6.44 -5.34 -11.00
C ALA A 74 -6.40 -6.62 -11.85
N HIS A 75 -7.29 -7.58 -11.57
CA HIS A 75 -7.43 -8.81 -12.34
C HIS A 75 -7.79 -8.59 -13.82
N LYS A 76 -8.43 -7.46 -14.18
CA LYS A 76 -8.83 -7.17 -15.55
C LYS A 76 -7.66 -6.71 -16.41
N ALA A 77 -6.62 -6.13 -15.81
CA ALA A 77 -5.44 -5.64 -16.52
C ALA A 77 -4.47 -6.75 -16.95
N THR A 78 -4.59 -7.94 -16.36
CA THR A 78 -3.67 -9.05 -16.59
C THR A 78 -4.37 -10.34 -17.00
N LYS A 79 -3.67 -11.21 -17.74
CA LYS A 79 -4.18 -12.54 -18.09
C LYS A 79 -4.07 -13.49 -16.90
N GLN A 80 -2.99 -13.42 -16.14
CA GLN A 80 -2.74 -14.32 -15.00
C GLN A 80 -1.99 -13.64 -13.85
N ILE A 81 -2.43 -13.92 -12.62
CA ILE A 81 -1.73 -13.54 -11.38
C ILE A 81 -1.23 -14.81 -10.69
N ILE A 82 0.04 -14.82 -10.30
CA ILE A 82 0.70 -15.93 -9.61
C ILE A 82 1.21 -15.40 -8.27
N VAL A 83 0.73 -15.99 -7.18
CA VAL A 83 1.11 -15.64 -5.80
C VAL A 83 2.09 -16.66 -5.26
N LEU A 84 3.31 -16.21 -5.00
CA LEU A 84 4.37 -17.01 -4.39
C LEU A 84 4.42 -16.67 -2.91
N HIS A 85 4.05 -17.58 -2.02
CA HIS A 85 3.94 -17.30 -0.58
C HIS A 85 4.64 -18.35 0.27
N SER A 86 4.88 -18.04 1.55
CA SER A 86 5.43 -19.01 2.48
C SER A 86 5.02 -18.70 3.92
N SER A 87 4.51 -19.71 4.62
CA SER A 87 4.18 -19.58 6.05
C SER A 87 5.42 -19.49 6.96
N LYS A 88 6.63 -19.52 6.39
CA LYS A 88 7.91 -19.40 7.09
C LYS A 88 8.66 -18.11 6.74
N ASP A 89 8.03 -17.19 6.00
CA ASP A 89 8.62 -15.89 5.70
C ASP A 89 8.92 -15.13 6.99
N GLY A 90 10.15 -15.01 7.47
CA GLY A 90 10.44 -14.36 8.77
C GLY A 90 10.03 -12.88 8.90
N VAL A 91 9.74 -12.19 7.79
CA VAL A 91 9.25 -10.79 7.79
C VAL A 91 7.73 -10.76 7.91
N LEU A 92 7.01 -11.72 7.33
CA LEU A 92 5.56 -11.87 7.44
C LEU A 92 5.12 -12.84 8.56
N ASP A 93 6.02 -13.72 8.98
CA ASP A 93 5.96 -14.68 10.08
C ASP A 93 6.44 -13.99 11.36
N GLY A 94 5.80 -14.34 12.47
CA GLY A 94 5.66 -13.50 13.64
C GLY A 94 6.85 -13.44 14.60
N HIS A 95 8.11 -13.56 14.18
CA HIS A 95 9.25 -13.49 15.10
C HIS A 95 9.71 -12.05 15.43
N ASP A 96 10.18 -11.89 16.66
CA ASP A 96 10.35 -10.67 17.45
C ASP A 96 11.24 -9.61 16.77
N THR A 97 10.60 -8.71 16.02
CA THR A 97 11.22 -7.60 15.27
C THR A 97 10.86 -6.23 15.85
N THR A 98 10.30 -6.19 17.07
CA THR A 98 9.88 -4.96 17.76
C THR A 98 11.00 -3.93 17.93
N LYS A 99 12.25 -4.36 18.00
CA LYS A 99 13.43 -3.47 18.05
C LYS A 99 13.68 -2.72 16.75
N ASN A 100 13.48 -3.35 15.60
CA ASN A 100 13.98 -2.83 14.33
C ASN A 100 13.11 -1.69 13.79
N LEU A 101 11.79 -1.68 13.98
CA LEU A 101 10.93 -0.60 13.48
C LEU A 101 11.14 0.74 14.21
N PHE A 102 11.33 0.70 15.54
CA PHE A 102 11.65 1.90 16.31
C PHE A 102 13.07 2.40 16.03
N GLU A 103 14.03 1.49 15.78
CA GLU A 103 15.36 1.85 15.29
C GLU A 103 15.30 2.44 13.88
N ASP A 104 14.57 1.86 12.93
CA ASP A 104 14.45 2.36 11.56
C ASP A 104 13.78 3.74 11.50
N ILE A 105 12.77 3.98 12.35
CA ILE A 105 12.12 5.29 12.50
C ILE A 105 13.07 6.31 13.15
N ASN A 106 13.80 5.93 14.21
CA ASN A 106 14.77 6.82 14.87
C ASN A 106 16.02 7.08 14.01
N ASN A 107 16.37 6.15 13.11
CA ASN A 107 17.51 6.25 12.20
C ASN A 107 17.18 6.97 10.87
N GLY A 108 15.96 7.52 10.72
CA GLY A 108 15.59 8.37 9.59
C GLY A 108 15.09 7.63 8.34
N ASN A 109 14.86 6.31 8.41
CA ASN A 109 14.28 5.51 7.31
C ASN A 109 12.73 5.59 7.28
N VAL A 110 12.19 6.79 7.49
CA VAL A 110 10.75 7.09 7.57
C VAL A 110 10.03 6.72 6.26
N SER A 111 10.73 6.72 5.13
CA SER A 111 10.18 6.32 3.82
C SER A 111 9.71 4.87 3.81
N GLU A 112 10.52 3.91 4.23
CA GLU A 112 10.17 2.48 4.20
C GLU A 112 9.05 2.14 5.18
N ALA A 113 9.07 2.77 6.37
CA ALA A 113 7.98 2.68 7.35
C ALA A 113 6.67 3.28 6.81
N MET A 114 6.70 4.48 6.21
CA MET A 114 5.52 5.14 5.63
C MET A 114 4.90 4.31 4.50
N THR A 115 5.71 3.66 3.68
CA THR A 115 5.21 2.81 2.59
C THR A 115 4.48 1.58 3.17
N GLY A 116 5.04 0.94 4.21
CA GLY A 116 4.43 -0.23 4.86
C GLY A 116 3.13 0.06 5.61
N LEU A 117 2.99 1.28 6.14
CA LEU A 117 1.88 1.71 7.00
C LEU A 117 0.66 2.22 6.23
N ALA A 118 0.87 2.80 5.05
CA ALA A 118 -0.21 3.05 4.08
C ALA A 118 -0.73 1.76 3.42
N GLY A 119 -0.14 0.59 3.73
CA GLY A 119 -0.28 -0.70 3.05
C GLY A 119 -1.55 -1.50 3.32
N GLY A 120 -2.09 -1.47 4.53
CA GLY A 120 -3.36 -2.11 4.86
C GLY A 120 -3.30 -3.41 5.67
N ALA A 121 -3.97 -3.35 6.83
CA ALA A 121 -4.66 -4.43 7.55
C ALA A 121 -4.01 -5.83 7.56
N TYR A 122 -2.84 -5.95 8.18
CA TYR A 122 -2.16 -7.24 8.43
C TYR A 122 -2.59 -7.87 9.75
N ARG A 123 -2.82 -9.17 9.86
CA ARG A 123 -2.95 -9.84 11.16
C ARG A 123 -1.60 -10.45 11.50
N LYS A 124 -0.84 -9.72 12.31
CA LYS A 124 0.23 -10.29 13.11
C LYS A 124 -0.28 -10.33 14.55
N LYS A 125 0.18 -11.25 15.41
CA LYS A 125 -0.07 -11.23 16.88
C LYS A 125 0.35 -9.92 17.59
N TRP A 126 0.82 -8.95 16.82
CA TRP A 126 1.33 -7.62 17.17
C TRP A 126 0.30 -6.48 16.97
N TRP A 127 -0.97 -6.80 16.66
CA TRP A 127 -2.07 -5.83 16.51
C TRP A 127 -2.81 -5.57 17.82
N ASP A 128 -2.06 -5.30 18.89
CA ASP A 128 -2.64 -4.54 19.98
C ASP A 128 -3.00 -3.15 19.42
N ILE A 129 -4.21 -2.68 19.69
CA ILE A 129 -4.92 -1.56 19.04
C ILE A 129 -4.12 -0.22 19.07
N THR A 130 -3.00 -0.20 19.79
CA THR A 130 -2.05 0.90 19.97
C THR A 130 -1.05 1.09 18.81
N LEU A 131 -0.53 0.01 18.21
CA LEU A 131 0.55 0.09 17.19
C LEU A 131 0.03 0.44 15.79
N PHE A 132 -1.18 -0.02 15.43
CA PHE A 132 -1.83 0.40 14.19
C PHE A 132 -2.17 1.90 14.16
N LYS A 133 -2.57 2.43 15.32
CA LYS A 133 -2.74 3.87 15.51
C LYS A 133 -1.41 4.57 15.30
N ALA A 134 -0.31 4.11 15.91
CA ALA A 134 1.01 4.71 15.69
C ALA A 134 1.45 4.68 14.21
N GLY A 135 1.19 3.59 13.50
CA GLY A 135 1.57 3.44 12.11
C GLY A 135 0.81 4.31 11.11
N ILE A 136 -0.52 4.31 11.17
CA ILE A 136 -1.33 5.23 10.36
C ILE A 136 -1.01 6.68 10.71
N LYS A 137 -0.79 6.98 11.99
CA LYS A 137 -0.40 8.30 12.47
C LYS A 137 0.91 8.78 11.84
N VAL A 138 1.91 7.91 11.65
CA VAL A 138 3.17 8.26 10.93
C VAL A 138 2.94 8.73 9.50
N VAL A 139 1.91 8.21 8.80
CA VAL A 139 1.56 8.63 7.44
C VAL A 139 0.67 9.88 7.44
N LEU A 140 -0.33 9.91 8.33
CA LEU A 140 -1.34 10.95 8.35
C LEU A 140 -0.88 12.25 9.02
N ASP A 141 -0.05 12.18 10.06
CA ASP A 141 0.39 13.35 10.80
C ASP A 141 1.23 14.29 9.93
N PRO A 142 2.23 13.83 9.14
CA PRO A 142 2.92 14.71 8.20
C PRO A 142 1.99 15.23 7.12
N LEU A 143 1.11 14.37 6.59
CA LEU A 143 0.20 14.72 5.50
C LEU A 143 -0.80 15.80 5.89
N TYR A 144 -1.30 15.74 7.14
CA TYR A 144 -2.31 16.66 7.66
C TYR A 144 -1.77 17.62 8.72
N LYS A 145 -0.45 17.78 8.82
CA LYS A 145 0.23 18.64 9.80
C LYS A 145 -0.36 20.04 9.84
N ASN A 146 -0.65 20.61 8.68
CA ASN A 146 -1.18 21.98 8.55
C ASN A 146 -2.63 22.13 9.02
N TYR A 147 -3.32 21.02 9.31
CA TYR A 147 -4.70 20.96 9.76
C TYR A 147 -4.84 20.56 11.23
N GLN A 148 -3.73 20.34 11.95
CA GLN A 148 -3.77 20.04 13.38
C GLN A 148 -4.18 21.27 14.21
N PRO A 149 -4.85 21.09 15.37
CA PRO A 149 -5.34 19.83 15.91
C PRO A 149 -6.61 19.31 15.21
N LEU A 150 -6.70 18.00 15.03
CA LEU A 150 -7.89 17.29 14.52
C LEU A 150 -8.68 16.55 15.61
N THR A 151 -8.19 16.56 16.85
CA THR A 151 -8.81 15.95 18.03
C THR A 151 -8.65 16.86 19.24
N VAL A 152 -9.60 16.79 20.18
CA VAL A 152 -9.51 17.51 21.47
C VAL A 152 -8.56 16.76 22.40
N ASN A 153 -7.54 17.43 22.92
CA ASN A 153 -6.63 16.92 23.92
C ASN A 153 -7.30 16.87 25.30
N ARG A 154 -7.48 15.65 25.81
CA ARG A 154 -8.10 15.39 27.12
C ARG A 154 -7.08 15.18 28.25
N MET A 155 -5.80 15.45 28.03
CA MET A 155 -4.73 15.10 29.00
C MET A 155 -4.45 16.14 30.10
N ALA A 156 -5.15 17.26 30.18
CA ALA A 156 -4.97 18.21 31.28
C ALA A 156 -6.03 17.98 32.37
N GLN A 157 -5.62 17.43 33.52
CA GLN A 157 -6.36 17.59 34.77
C GLN A 157 -5.99 18.97 35.32
N ASP A 158 -6.73 20.01 34.93
CA ASP A 158 -6.75 21.25 35.71
C ASP A 158 -7.66 21.04 36.92
N ASP A 159 -7.22 21.49 38.10
CA ASP A 159 -7.99 21.38 39.35
C ASP A 159 -9.28 22.25 39.34
N ASP A 160 -9.43 23.15 38.36
CA ASP A 160 -10.59 24.02 38.17
C ASP A 160 -11.49 23.56 37.01
N GLN A 161 -12.62 22.95 37.37
CA GLN A 161 -13.63 22.45 36.42
C GLN A 161 -14.19 23.53 35.49
N SER A 162 -14.21 24.80 35.91
CA SER A 162 -14.80 25.90 35.11
C SER A 162 -13.86 26.34 33.97
N MET A 163 -12.57 26.42 34.25
CA MET A 163 -11.54 26.75 33.27
C MET A 163 -11.31 25.62 32.27
N GLU A 164 -11.37 24.37 32.73
CA GLU A 164 -11.26 23.20 31.86
C GLU A 164 -12.42 23.11 30.85
N GLN A 165 -13.66 23.41 31.27
CA GLN A 165 -14.80 23.44 30.34
C GLN A 165 -14.67 24.53 29.28
N LEU A 166 -14.16 25.71 29.64
CA LEU A 166 -13.91 26.79 28.68
C LEU A 166 -12.78 26.42 27.70
N ARG A 167 -11.71 25.77 28.18
CA ARG A 167 -10.60 25.27 27.35
C ARG A 167 -11.10 24.24 26.33
N ILE A 168 -11.81 23.21 26.79
CA ILE A 168 -12.40 22.17 25.92
C ILE A 168 -13.34 22.80 24.88
N LYS A 169 -14.15 23.79 25.28
CA LYS A 169 -15.07 24.47 24.35
C LYS A 169 -14.32 25.22 23.25
N ARG A 170 -13.25 25.94 23.58
CA ARG A 170 -12.41 26.63 22.59
C ARG A 170 -11.72 25.65 21.65
N GLU A 171 -11.16 24.57 22.21
CA GLU A 171 -10.49 23.53 21.43
C GLU A 171 -11.45 22.82 20.47
N LYS A 172 -12.69 22.53 20.90
CA LYS A 172 -13.73 21.99 20.01
C LYS A 172 -14.02 22.89 18.81
N ILE A 173 -14.10 24.21 19.01
CA ILE A 173 -14.32 25.18 17.93
C ILE A 173 -13.14 25.16 16.95
N GLU A 174 -11.91 25.12 17.45
CA GLU A 174 -10.70 25.06 16.63
C GLU A 174 -10.63 23.76 15.81
N VAL A 175 -10.86 22.61 16.46
CA VAL A 175 -10.92 21.30 15.80
C VAL A 175 -11.98 21.29 14.70
N GLU A 176 -13.18 21.83 14.95
CA GLU A 176 -14.24 21.91 13.94
C GLU A 176 -13.83 22.80 12.74
N LYS A 177 -13.19 23.95 13.00
CA LYS A 177 -12.68 24.84 11.95
C LYS A 177 -11.61 24.15 11.11
N ASN A 178 -10.71 23.42 11.75
CA ASN A 178 -9.66 22.66 11.07
C ASN A 178 -10.22 21.54 10.20
N TRP A 179 -11.21 20.79 10.70
CA TRP A 179 -11.93 19.79 9.92
C TRP A 179 -12.61 20.40 8.69
N LYS A 180 -13.31 21.52 8.84
CA LYS A 180 -13.95 22.21 7.70
C LYS A 180 -12.93 22.61 6.63
N ARG A 181 -11.76 23.12 7.04
CA ARG A 181 -10.67 23.47 6.12
C ARG A 181 -10.11 22.24 5.42
N LEU A 182 -9.83 21.16 6.14
CA LEU A 182 -9.35 19.90 5.57
C LEU A 182 -10.34 19.30 4.56
N GLU A 183 -11.62 19.24 4.91
CA GLU A 183 -12.67 18.76 4.02
C GLU A 183 -12.78 19.58 2.74
N GLN A 184 -12.69 20.91 2.88
CA GLN A 184 -12.73 21.83 1.74
C GLN A 184 -11.54 21.59 0.81
N ASP A 185 -10.33 21.45 1.35
CA ASP A 185 -9.11 21.24 0.56
C ASP A 185 -9.09 19.86 -0.13
N LEU A 186 -9.53 18.80 0.57
CA LEU A 186 -9.73 17.47 -0.02
C LEU A 186 -10.70 17.52 -1.20
N LYS A 187 -11.84 18.19 -1.04
CA LYS A 187 -12.84 18.37 -2.10
C LYS A 187 -12.30 19.21 -3.26
N GLN A 188 -11.52 20.26 -2.98
CA GLN A 188 -10.88 21.06 -4.02
C GLN A 188 -9.85 20.25 -4.81
N GLU A 189 -9.00 19.45 -4.14
CA GLU A 189 -8.03 18.59 -4.81
C GLU A 189 -8.71 17.59 -5.75
N MET A 190 -9.80 16.96 -5.30
CA MET A 190 -10.63 16.10 -6.13
C MET A 190 -11.16 16.86 -7.36
N GLN A 191 -11.76 18.05 -7.17
CA GLN A 191 -12.32 18.85 -8.27
C GLN A 191 -11.26 19.24 -9.31
N ARG A 192 -10.07 19.68 -8.87
CA ARG A 192 -8.95 20.01 -9.78
C ARG A 192 -8.57 18.82 -10.67
N ASN A 193 -8.60 17.62 -10.10
CA ASN A 193 -8.22 16.39 -10.78
C ASN A 193 -9.35 15.75 -11.61
N LEU A 194 -10.61 16.21 -11.53
CA LEU A 194 -11.71 15.69 -12.38
C LEU A 194 -11.47 15.92 -13.87
N SER A 195 -10.70 16.94 -14.24
CA SER A 195 -10.32 17.22 -15.63
C SER A 195 -9.58 16.04 -16.29
N TYR A 196 -8.85 15.23 -15.51
CA TYR A 196 -8.14 14.04 -15.99
C TYR A 196 -9.09 12.94 -16.50
N LYS A 197 -10.40 13.01 -16.22
CA LYS A 197 -11.38 12.13 -16.87
C LYS A 197 -11.32 12.23 -18.40
N LYS A 198 -11.00 13.41 -18.93
CA LYS A 198 -10.85 13.67 -20.38
C LYS A 198 -9.48 13.24 -20.95
N HIS A 199 -8.55 12.83 -20.09
CA HIS A 199 -7.19 12.47 -20.47
C HIS A 199 -6.84 11.06 -19.94
N PRO A 200 -7.35 9.99 -20.57
CA PRO A 200 -7.22 8.62 -20.06
C PRO A 200 -5.76 8.14 -19.90
N HIS A 201 -4.84 8.68 -20.70
CA HIS A 201 -3.40 8.35 -20.63
C HIS A 201 -2.64 9.14 -19.54
N LYS A 202 -3.28 10.07 -18.85
CA LYS A 202 -2.69 10.86 -17.78
C LYS A 202 -3.21 10.39 -16.41
N ILE A 203 -2.29 10.31 -15.45
CA ILE A 203 -2.58 9.99 -14.06
C ILE A 203 -2.49 11.29 -13.26
N PRO A 204 -3.54 11.68 -12.52
CA PRO A 204 -3.47 12.85 -11.65
C PRO A 204 -2.51 12.62 -10.47
N GLU A 205 -1.87 13.70 -10.04
CA GLU A 205 -1.12 13.71 -8.80
C GLU A 205 -2.05 14.10 -7.65
N TYR A 206 -2.13 13.21 -6.66
CA TYR A 206 -2.84 13.47 -5.42
C TYR A 206 -1.82 13.72 -4.31
N GLN A 207 -2.09 14.74 -3.51
CA GLN A 207 -1.34 15.07 -2.30
C GLN A 207 -2.15 14.62 -1.09
N LEU A 208 -3.22 15.34 -0.75
CA LEU A 208 -4.05 15.03 0.43
C LEU A 208 -4.88 13.76 0.23
N LEU A 209 -5.20 13.41 -1.03
CA LEU A 209 -5.97 12.23 -1.40
C LEU A 209 -5.09 11.03 -1.78
N ALA A 210 -3.76 11.15 -1.72
CA ALA A 210 -2.84 10.06 -2.02
C ALA A 210 -3.18 8.73 -1.30
N PRO A 211 -3.60 8.72 -0.02
CA PRO A 211 -3.91 7.47 0.69
C PRO A 211 -5.05 6.63 0.08
N ILE A 212 -5.93 7.24 -0.72
CA ILE A 212 -7.08 6.57 -1.34
C ILE A 212 -7.03 6.58 -2.87
N ALA A 213 -5.92 7.01 -3.47
CA ALA A 213 -5.71 7.08 -4.90
C ALA A 213 -5.41 5.69 -5.53
N ILE A 214 -6.22 4.68 -5.18
CA ILE A 214 -6.13 3.33 -5.73
C ILE A 214 -6.78 3.21 -7.12
N ASN A 215 -7.70 4.12 -7.43
CA ASN A 215 -8.29 4.32 -8.76
C ASN A 215 -7.66 5.56 -9.39
N ARG A 216 -7.73 5.67 -10.73
CA ARG A 216 -7.10 6.80 -11.44
C ARG A 216 -7.74 8.12 -11.04
N ILE A 217 -9.06 8.11 -10.88
CA ILE A 217 -9.84 9.27 -10.45
C ILE A 217 -10.50 8.96 -9.12
N VAL A 218 -10.14 9.72 -8.10
CA VAL A 218 -10.87 9.78 -6.83
C VAL A 218 -12.12 10.62 -7.05
N ASP A 219 -13.29 10.03 -6.87
CA ASP A 219 -14.57 10.70 -7.04
C ASP A 219 -15.14 11.23 -5.71
N LYS A 220 -16.31 11.89 -5.81
CA LYS A 220 -16.97 12.50 -4.65
C LYS A 220 -17.31 11.46 -3.58
N GLN A 221 -17.77 10.29 -3.97
CA GLN A 221 -18.15 9.25 -3.02
C GLN A 221 -16.92 8.73 -2.26
N ALA A 222 -15.79 8.53 -2.97
CA ALA A 222 -14.53 8.15 -2.34
C ALA A 222 -14.03 9.22 -1.35
N VAL A 223 -14.11 10.51 -1.71
CA VAL A 223 -13.73 11.61 -0.80
C VAL A 223 -14.63 11.67 0.44
N ASP A 224 -15.96 11.61 0.25
CA ASP A 224 -16.91 11.69 1.35
C ASP A 224 -16.74 10.50 2.31
N ASN A 225 -16.56 9.28 1.77
CA ASN A 225 -16.25 8.09 2.57
C ASN A 225 -14.93 8.22 3.32
N TYR A 226 -13.89 8.77 2.67
CA TYR A 226 -12.59 8.96 3.28
C TYR A 226 -12.63 9.96 4.43
N ILE A 227 -13.33 11.09 4.27
CA ILE A 227 -13.53 12.08 5.35
C ILE A 227 -14.21 11.43 6.55
N GLN A 228 -15.29 10.65 6.33
CA GLN A 228 -15.99 9.96 7.41
C GLN A 228 -15.08 8.98 8.16
N ARG A 229 -14.32 8.17 7.41
CA ARG A 229 -13.37 7.19 7.96
C ARG A 229 -12.21 7.87 8.70
N LEU A 230 -11.73 9.01 8.19
CA LEU A 230 -10.67 9.80 8.81
C LEU A 230 -11.15 10.38 10.15
N LYS A 231 -12.37 10.93 10.22
CA LYS A 231 -12.99 11.38 11.49
C LYS A 231 -13.15 10.24 12.49
N ALA A 232 -13.69 9.11 12.05
CA ALA A 232 -13.84 7.94 12.92
C ALA A 232 -12.48 7.46 13.45
N TYR A 233 -11.44 7.48 12.62
CA TYR A 233 -10.08 7.15 13.04
C TYR A 233 -9.55 8.10 14.13
N TYR A 234 -9.63 9.42 13.91
CA TYR A 234 -9.19 10.43 14.89
C TYR A 234 -9.99 10.40 16.19
N ASN A 235 -11.28 10.03 16.13
CA ASN A 235 -12.13 9.84 17.32
C ASN A 235 -11.89 8.50 18.03
N GLY A 236 -11.06 7.61 17.46
CA GLY A 236 -10.81 6.27 18.02
C GLY A 236 -11.98 5.30 17.84
N GLU A 237 -12.89 5.57 16.92
CA GLU A 237 -14.12 4.80 16.64
C GLU A 237 -13.93 3.70 15.58
N HIS A 238 -12.71 3.54 15.07
CA HIS A 238 -12.42 2.55 14.03
C HIS A 238 -12.35 1.11 14.58
N LYS A 239 -13.10 0.18 13.95
CA LYS A 239 -13.33 -1.19 14.45
C LYS A 239 -12.88 -2.31 13.49
N ALA A 240 -12.19 -2.01 12.39
CA ALA A 240 -11.84 -3.08 11.45
C ALA A 240 -10.80 -4.04 12.04
N SER A 241 -11.07 -5.34 11.92
CA SER A 241 -10.11 -6.36 12.32
C SER A 241 -9.10 -6.58 11.20
N PRO A 242 -7.79 -6.57 11.50
CA PRO A 242 -6.75 -6.88 10.53
C PRO A 242 -6.89 -8.27 9.91
N ARG A 243 -6.47 -8.42 8.65
CA ARG A 243 -6.47 -9.69 7.88
C ARG A 243 -5.05 -10.22 7.66
N PRO A 244 -4.81 -11.54 7.62
CA PRO A 244 -3.46 -12.06 7.41
C PRO A 244 -2.86 -11.55 6.09
N ALA A 245 -1.53 -11.46 6.02
CA ALA A 245 -0.85 -11.11 4.78
C ALA A 245 -1.02 -12.23 3.75
N LEU A 246 -1.27 -11.87 2.49
CA LEU A 246 -1.36 -12.80 1.37
C LEU A 246 -0.05 -13.60 1.21
N GLY A 247 1.10 -12.97 1.47
CA GLY A 247 2.41 -13.62 1.42
C GLY A 247 2.69 -14.64 2.53
N TYR A 248 1.85 -14.73 3.56
CA TYR A 248 2.02 -15.66 4.68
C TYR A 248 1.35 -17.02 4.40
N GLU A 249 0.02 -17.06 4.29
CA GLU A 249 -0.74 -18.31 4.11
C GLU A 249 -1.40 -18.45 2.72
N GLY A 250 -1.09 -17.54 1.79
CA GLY A 250 -1.74 -17.53 0.48
C GLY A 250 -3.23 -17.22 0.62
N PHE A 251 -4.08 -17.91 -0.14
CA PHE A 251 -5.52 -17.70 -0.10
C PHE A 251 -6.28 -18.70 0.80
N LYS A 252 -5.58 -19.42 1.69
CA LYS A 252 -6.16 -20.52 2.48
C LYS A 252 -7.48 -20.16 3.17
N THR A 253 -7.54 -19.01 3.83
CA THR A 253 -8.74 -18.54 4.55
C THR A 253 -9.78 -17.93 3.59
N VAL A 254 -9.34 -17.02 2.72
CA VAL A 254 -10.26 -16.22 1.89
C VAL A 254 -10.95 -17.03 0.78
N LYS A 255 -10.40 -18.16 0.33
CA LYS A 255 -11.07 -19.05 -0.65
C LYS A 255 -12.46 -19.52 -0.21
N GLY A 256 -12.70 -19.62 1.10
CA GLY A 256 -14.00 -19.96 1.66
C GLY A 256 -14.94 -18.76 1.85
N GLU A 257 -14.40 -17.54 1.86
CA GLU A 257 -15.11 -16.30 2.15
C GLU A 257 -15.46 -15.49 0.89
N ASP A 258 -14.66 -15.64 -0.17
CA ASP A 258 -14.75 -14.87 -1.39
C ASP A 258 -14.90 -15.77 -2.62
N ASP A 259 -16.14 -15.84 -3.12
CA ASP A 259 -16.49 -16.64 -4.31
C ASP A 259 -15.71 -16.24 -5.56
N PHE A 260 -15.34 -14.95 -5.70
CA PHE A 260 -14.60 -14.47 -6.86
C PHE A 260 -13.17 -15.01 -6.85
N ILE A 261 -12.48 -14.92 -5.71
CA ILE A 261 -11.13 -15.47 -5.55
C ILE A 261 -11.15 -16.98 -5.80
N ARG A 262 -12.13 -17.69 -5.22
CA ARG A 262 -12.30 -19.14 -5.42
C ARG A 262 -12.49 -19.48 -6.90
N ASP A 263 -13.35 -18.74 -7.60
CA ASP A 263 -13.63 -18.98 -9.02
C ASP A 263 -12.40 -18.68 -9.89
N MET A 264 -11.62 -17.65 -9.56
CA MET A 264 -10.36 -17.36 -10.27
C MET A 264 -9.32 -18.48 -10.15
N LEU A 265 -9.27 -19.15 -8.98
CA LEU A 265 -8.35 -20.25 -8.72
C LEU A 265 -8.79 -21.56 -9.38
N VAL A 266 -10.08 -21.89 -9.25
CA VAL A 266 -10.58 -23.24 -9.60
C VAL A 266 -11.20 -23.29 -10.99
N LYS A 267 -12.02 -22.28 -11.35
CA LYS A 267 -12.80 -22.31 -12.58
C LYS A 267 -12.03 -21.68 -13.75
N THR A 268 -11.59 -20.44 -13.57
CA THR A 268 -10.94 -19.70 -14.67
C THR A 268 -9.44 -19.96 -14.74
N LYS A 269 -8.81 -20.30 -13.61
CA LYS A 269 -7.36 -20.50 -13.47
C LYS A 269 -6.53 -19.26 -13.85
N ASN A 270 -7.15 -18.07 -13.76
CA ASN A 270 -6.47 -16.78 -13.95
C ASN A 270 -5.72 -16.34 -12.68
N LEU A 271 -5.92 -17.03 -11.56
CA LEU A 271 -5.16 -16.87 -10.32
C LEU A 271 -4.52 -18.20 -9.96
N GLU A 272 -3.24 -18.19 -9.64
CA GLU A 272 -2.48 -19.34 -9.18
C GLU A 272 -1.79 -18.99 -7.86
N GLU A 273 -1.70 -19.96 -6.95
CA GLU A 273 -0.92 -19.84 -5.73
C GLU A 273 0.14 -20.94 -5.68
N VAL A 274 1.32 -20.58 -5.19
CA VAL A 274 2.46 -21.48 -5.05
C VAL A 274 2.97 -21.35 -3.62
N ASP A 275 2.72 -22.38 -2.82
CA ASP A 275 3.27 -22.50 -1.48
C ASP A 275 4.75 -22.89 -1.58
N GLN A 276 5.62 -21.95 -1.23
CA GLN A 276 7.07 -22.09 -1.25
C GLN A 276 7.66 -22.52 0.09
N VAL A 277 6.87 -22.91 1.10
CA VAL A 277 7.38 -23.33 2.43
C VAL A 277 8.50 -24.36 2.37
N LYS A 278 8.43 -25.29 1.41
CA LYS A 278 9.49 -26.29 1.20
C LYS A 278 10.72 -25.67 0.55
N TRP A 279 10.54 -24.85 -0.49
CA TRP A 279 11.64 -24.36 -1.33
C TRP A 279 12.32 -23.09 -0.83
N LEU A 280 11.63 -22.27 -0.03
CA LEU A 280 12.15 -21.00 0.47
C LEU A 280 13.42 -21.21 1.31
N PHE A 281 13.58 -22.35 1.99
CA PHE A 281 14.79 -22.64 2.77
C PHE A 281 15.77 -23.57 2.07
N ASP A 282 15.30 -24.36 1.11
CA ASP A 282 16.17 -25.26 0.34
C ASP A 282 16.98 -24.50 -0.73
N HIS A 283 16.55 -23.30 -1.14
CA HIS A 283 17.21 -22.48 -2.16
C HIS A 283 17.46 -21.00 -1.78
N SER A 284 17.09 -20.53 -0.58
CA SER A 284 17.39 -19.13 -0.26
C SER A 284 18.85 -18.92 0.12
N GLY A 285 19.50 -18.05 -0.65
CA GLY A 285 20.57 -17.18 -0.18
C GLY A 285 20.09 -16.16 0.88
N MET A 286 19.14 -16.51 1.75
CA MET A 286 18.67 -15.70 2.89
C MET A 286 19.42 -16.03 4.19
N LYS A 287 20.49 -16.84 4.13
CA LYS A 287 21.64 -16.55 4.99
C LYS A 287 22.25 -15.27 4.47
N THR A 288 22.56 -14.30 5.34
CA THR A 288 23.44 -13.18 4.97
C THR A 288 24.64 -13.80 4.25
N PRO A 289 24.82 -13.58 2.93
CA PRO A 289 25.94 -14.16 2.23
C PRO A 289 27.20 -13.66 2.92
N SER A 290 28.19 -14.53 3.09
CA SER A 290 29.49 -14.06 3.55
C SER A 290 29.91 -12.92 2.62
N LYS A 291 30.59 -11.91 3.16
CA LYS A 291 31.04 -10.74 2.39
C LYS A 291 31.70 -11.17 1.06
N GLU A 292 32.48 -12.24 1.11
CA GLU A 292 33.14 -12.85 -0.04
C GLU A 292 32.17 -13.40 -1.09
N LEU A 293 31.11 -14.11 -0.70
CA LEU A 293 30.13 -14.66 -1.63
C LEU A 293 29.30 -13.54 -2.29
N PHE A 294 28.95 -12.50 -1.52
CA PHE A 294 28.23 -11.33 -2.04
C PHE A 294 29.07 -10.58 -3.08
N GLU A 295 30.32 -10.29 -2.76
CA GLU A 295 31.24 -9.59 -3.68
C GLU A 295 31.43 -10.40 -4.96
N LYS A 296 31.71 -11.70 -4.84
CA LYS A 296 32.02 -12.53 -6.02
C LYS A 296 30.81 -12.77 -6.91
N VAL A 297 29.65 -13.12 -6.34
CA VAL A 297 28.47 -13.46 -7.14
C VAL A 297 27.71 -12.20 -7.56
N TYR A 298 27.38 -11.33 -6.61
CA TYR A 298 26.52 -10.19 -6.88
C TYR A 298 27.29 -9.06 -7.56
N VAL A 299 28.47 -8.70 -7.07
CA VAL A 299 29.24 -7.59 -7.66
C VAL A 299 29.96 -8.04 -8.93
N GLU A 300 30.71 -9.14 -8.92
CA GLU A 300 31.54 -9.51 -10.07
C GLU A 300 30.79 -10.21 -11.19
N VAL A 301 29.92 -11.17 -10.86
CA VAL A 301 29.27 -12.00 -11.89
C VAL A 301 27.99 -11.36 -12.40
N ILE A 302 27.19 -10.75 -11.53
CA ILE A 302 25.90 -10.15 -11.91
C ILE A 302 26.09 -8.66 -12.25
N TRP A 303 26.54 -7.85 -11.30
CA TRP A 303 26.54 -6.39 -11.45
C TRP A 303 27.55 -5.89 -12.49
N LYS A 304 28.82 -6.29 -12.41
CA LYS A 304 29.84 -5.89 -13.40
C LYS A 304 29.50 -6.38 -14.81
N ARG A 305 28.93 -7.58 -14.93
CA ARG A 305 28.54 -8.18 -16.22
C ARG A 305 27.27 -7.54 -16.79
N PHE A 306 26.35 -7.13 -15.92
CA PHE A 306 25.19 -6.34 -16.29
C PHE A 306 25.63 -4.95 -16.78
N LEU A 307 26.51 -4.26 -16.03
CA LEU A 307 27.05 -2.95 -16.44
C LEU A 307 27.85 -3.01 -17.73
N SER A 308 28.64 -4.07 -17.95
CA SER A 308 29.45 -4.23 -19.16
C SER A 308 28.59 -4.43 -20.42
N ASN A 309 27.38 -5.00 -20.29
CA ASN A 309 26.58 -5.44 -21.42
C ASN A 309 25.29 -4.63 -21.64
N SER A 310 24.84 -3.86 -20.64
CA SER A 310 23.54 -3.16 -20.71
C SER A 310 23.64 -1.67 -21.06
N GLY A 311 24.82 -1.05 -20.98
CA GLY A 311 24.98 0.40 -21.13
C GLY A 311 24.33 1.22 -20.00
N PHE A 312 23.86 0.57 -18.94
CA PHE A 312 23.21 1.22 -17.81
C PHE A 312 24.20 2.14 -17.07
N GLY A 313 23.86 3.44 -16.98
CA GLY A 313 24.73 4.48 -16.39
C GLY A 313 25.56 5.30 -17.39
N LEU A 314 25.61 4.91 -18.67
CA LEU A 314 26.21 5.71 -19.75
C LEU A 314 25.15 6.65 -20.34
N TYR A 315 24.73 7.65 -19.57
CA TYR A 315 23.87 8.71 -20.07
C TYR A 315 24.73 9.91 -20.48
N GLU A 316 24.96 10.09 -21.78
CA GLU A 316 25.48 11.36 -22.29
C GLU A 316 24.37 12.41 -22.16
N LEU A 317 24.47 13.24 -21.13
CA LEU A 317 23.71 14.48 -21.07
C LEU A 317 24.23 15.40 -22.18
N LYS A 318 23.48 15.49 -23.29
CA LYS A 318 23.68 16.58 -24.26
C LYS A 318 23.52 17.89 -23.52
N ARG A 319 24.63 18.59 -23.28
CA ARG A 319 24.60 20.00 -22.92
C ARG A 319 24.12 20.75 -24.16
N ASN A 320 22.88 21.24 -24.09
CA ASN A 320 22.39 22.22 -25.06
C ASN A 320 23.23 23.49 -24.84
N ASN A 321 24.04 23.83 -25.85
CA ASN A 321 24.63 25.17 -25.99
C ASN A 321 23.57 26.14 -26.52
#